data_AF-A0AAV9MUW6-F1
#
_entry.id   AF-A0AAV9MUW6-F1
#
_cell.length_a   1.000
_cell.length_b   1.000
_cell.length_c   1.000
_cell.angle_alpha   90.00
_cell.angle_beta   90.00
_cell.angle_gamma   90.00
#
_symmetry.space_group_name_H-M   'P 1'
#
loop_
_entity.id
_entity.type
_entity.pdbx_description
1 polymer ?
#
loop_
_entity_poly.entity_id
_entity_poly.type
_entity_poly.pdbx_seq_one_letter_code
_entity_poly.pdbx_strand_id
1 'polypeptide(L)'
;MRLDYVPNPPTDLSPEDQEVLERVKVRRGSMGLIPLDLTLLHAPKIADGWNALLGAVRTKNSLPDDLREIAICRPALINQAWFEWNAHAPILLKAEGFTEEKLGVVRDLHPKDKGALDDRQWAVLRFADAMTRDIKVPQALFDEVKGSGFTDQQMVELTATVASYNLVSRFLVALDVGEQNEKVPEWAK
;
A
#
# COMPACT_ATOMS: atom_id res chain seq x y z
N MET A 1 -0.64 -13.46 -16.33
CA MET A 1 -2.09 -13.39 -16.62
C MET A 1 -2.45 -11.92 -16.56
N ARG A 2 -2.84 -11.31 -17.67
CA ARG A 2 -3.19 -9.89 -17.68
C ARG A 2 -4.55 -9.69 -18.33
N LEU A 3 -5.34 -8.83 -17.72
CA LEU A 3 -6.54 -8.25 -18.31
C LEU A 3 -6.14 -7.02 -19.12
N ASP A 4 -6.65 -6.88 -20.35
CA ASP A 4 -6.48 -5.64 -21.10
C ASP A 4 -7.10 -4.48 -20.32
N TYR A 5 -6.50 -3.29 -20.39
CA TYR A 5 -7.07 -2.10 -19.74
C TYR A 5 -8.34 -1.65 -20.46
N VAL A 6 -9.28 -1.03 -19.74
CA VAL A 6 -10.34 -0.26 -20.41
C VAL A 6 -9.72 0.80 -21.33
N PRO A 7 -10.43 1.25 -22.37
CA PRO A 7 -9.99 2.39 -23.18
C PRO A 7 -9.64 3.60 -22.30
N ASN A 8 -8.73 4.46 -22.78
CA ASN A 8 -8.38 5.69 -22.08
C ASN A 8 -8.61 6.90 -23.02
N PRO A 9 -9.70 7.66 -22.85
CA PRO A 9 -10.68 7.56 -21.76
C PRO A 9 -11.60 6.34 -21.89
N PRO A 10 -12.16 5.81 -20.78
CA PRO A 10 -13.15 4.73 -20.82
C PRO A 10 -14.38 5.15 -21.63
N THR A 11 -14.91 4.23 -22.42
CA THR A 11 -16.11 4.41 -23.25
C THR A 11 -17.25 3.53 -22.77
N ASP A 12 -18.46 3.76 -23.28
CA ASP A 12 -19.62 2.88 -23.09
C ASP A 12 -20.07 2.70 -21.63
N LEU A 13 -19.83 3.71 -20.79
CA LEU A 13 -20.24 3.73 -19.39
C LEU A 13 -21.71 4.12 -19.23
N SER A 14 -22.38 3.53 -18.24
CA SER A 14 -23.67 4.01 -17.77
C SER A 14 -23.53 5.39 -17.11
N PRO A 15 -24.61 6.18 -16.95
CA PRO A 15 -24.54 7.46 -16.23
C PRO A 15 -23.97 7.33 -14.81
N GLU A 16 -24.33 6.27 -14.07
CA GLU A 16 -23.82 5.99 -12.73
C GLU A 16 -22.30 5.73 -12.75
N ASP A 17 -21.82 4.95 -13.72
CA ASP A 17 -20.39 4.63 -13.86
C ASP A 17 -19.58 5.83 -14.35
N GLN A 18 -20.19 6.72 -15.15
CA GLN A 18 -19.56 7.96 -15.56
C GLN A 18 -19.25 8.85 -14.35
N GLU A 19 -20.13 8.92 -13.36
CA GLU A 19 -19.87 9.68 -12.13
C GLU A 19 -18.69 9.11 -11.34
N VAL A 20 -18.52 7.79 -11.31
CA VAL A 20 -17.34 7.15 -10.70
C VAL A 20 -16.08 7.59 -11.44
N LEU A 21 -16.07 7.51 -12.78
CA LEU A 21 -14.94 7.93 -13.60
C LEU A 21 -14.55 9.39 -13.31
N GLU A 22 -15.53 10.29 -13.21
CA GLU A 22 -15.25 11.69 -12.88
C GLU A 22 -14.65 11.85 -11.48
N ARG A 23 -15.12 11.11 -10.47
CA ARG A 23 -14.48 11.09 -9.13
C ARG A 23 -13.03 10.61 -9.20
N VAL A 24 -12.74 9.58 -10.00
CA VAL A 24 -11.37 9.08 -10.20
C VAL A 24 -10.48 10.14 -10.84
N LYS A 25 -10.97 10.81 -11.90
CA LYS A 25 -10.25 11.91 -12.58
C LYS A 25 -9.96 13.07 -11.65
N VAL A 26 -10.96 13.52 -10.88
CA VAL A 26 -10.80 14.61 -9.89
C VAL A 26 -9.69 14.27 -8.89
N ARG A 27 -9.70 13.05 -8.35
CA ARG A 27 -8.66 12.59 -7.42
C ARG A 27 -7.26 12.56 -8.05
N ARG A 28 -7.15 12.16 -9.33
CA ARG A 28 -5.87 12.07 -10.03
C ARG A 28 -5.34 13.43 -10.51
N GLY A 29 -6.23 14.39 -10.77
CA GLY A 29 -5.87 15.70 -11.27
C GLY A 29 -5.03 15.59 -12.56
N SER A 30 -3.95 16.38 -12.63
CA SER A 30 -3.07 16.42 -13.80
C SER A 30 -2.27 15.13 -14.05
N MET A 31 -2.21 14.20 -13.09
CA MET A 31 -1.53 12.91 -13.30
C MET A 31 -2.29 12.02 -14.30
N GLY A 32 -3.60 12.23 -14.48
CA GLY A 32 -4.43 11.35 -15.29
C GLY A 32 -4.63 9.95 -14.69
N LEU A 33 -5.36 9.10 -15.43
CA LEU A 33 -5.62 7.72 -15.03
C LEU A 33 -4.35 6.88 -15.14
N ILE A 34 -4.06 6.10 -14.11
CA ILE A 34 -2.92 5.16 -14.09
C ILE A 34 -3.40 3.72 -14.40
N PRO A 35 -2.49 2.77 -14.67
CA PRO A 35 -2.86 1.37 -14.95
C PRO A 35 -3.84 0.73 -13.95
N LEU A 36 -3.67 1.00 -12.65
CA LEU A 36 -4.61 0.53 -11.63
C LEU A 36 -6.02 1.12 -11.80
N ASP A 37 -6.13 2.40 -12.15
CA ASP A 37 -7.44 3.01 -12.37
C ASP A 37 -8.13 2.38 -13.58
N LEU A 38 -7.40 2.20 -14.69
CA LEU A 38 -7.93 1.58 -15.91
C LEU A 38 -8.30 0.10 -15.70
N THR A 39 -7.61 -0.59 -14.79
CA THR A 39 -7.98 -1.96 -14.41
C THR A 39 -9.25 -1.97 -13.57
N LEU A 40 -9.36 -1.11 -12.56
CA LEU A 40 -10.53 -1.03 -11.68
C LEU A 40 -11.79 -0.57 -12.41
N LEU A 41 -11.66 0.26 -13.44
CA LEU A 41 -12.79 0.79 -14.21
C LEU A 41 -13.49 -0.25 -15.10
N HIS A 42 -12.98 -1.49 -15.19
CA HIS A 42 -13.79 -2.64 -15.64
C HIS A 42 -14.96 -2.95 -14.68
N ALA A 43 -14.85 -2.54 -13.42
CA ALA A 43 -15.88 -2.68 -12.39
C ALA A 43 -16.03 -1.36 -11.61
N PRO A 44 -16.68 -0.32 -12.17
CA PRO A 44 -16.69 1.03 -11.58
C PRO A 44 -17.21 1.07 -10.14
N LYS A 45 -18.22 0.27 -9.78
CA LYS A 45 -18.71 0.19 -8.39
C LYS A 45 -17.63 -0.30 -7.40
N ILE A 46 -16.78 -1.23 -7.83
CA ILE A 46 -15.60 -1.65 -7.05
C ILE A 46 -14.57 -0.52 -7.00
N ALA A 47 -14.31 0.15 -8.13
CA ALA A 47 -13.39 1.29 -8.19
C ALA A 47 -13.79 2.40 -7.20
N ASP A 48 -15.08 2.70 -7.08
CA ASP A 48 -15.57 3.75 -6.17
C ASP A 48 -15.34 3.40 -4.70
N GLY A 49 -15.77 2.22 -4.27
CA GLY A 49 -15.54 1.74 -2.90
C GLY A 49 -14.06 1.61 -2.56
N TRP A 50 -13.25 1.10 -3.50
CA TRP A 50 -11.80 1.04 -3.39
C TRP A 50 -11.20 2.42 -3.15
N ASN A 51 -11.62 3.42 -3.92
CA ASN A 51 -11.11 4.78 -3.82
C ASN A 51 -11.51 5.45 -2.51
N ALA A 52 -12.71 5.18 -2.01
CA ALA A 52 -13.16 5.68 -0.71
C ALA A 52 -12.30 5.11 0.43
N LEU A 53 -12.14 3.78 0.48
CA LEU A 53 -11.33 3.12 1.51
C LEU A 53 -9.86 3.55 1.45
N LEU A 54 -9.21 3.46 0.28
CA LEU A 54 -7.80 3.84 0.14
C LEU A 54 -7.56 5.35 0.26
N GLY A 55 -8.58 6.17 0.05
CA GLY A 55 -8.55 7.58 0.39
C GLY A 55 -8.46 7.77 1.90
N ALA A 56 -9.30 7.07 2.68
CA ALA A 56 -9.24 7.12 4.14
C ALA A 56 -7.88 6.63 4.66
N VAL A 57 -7.42 5.48 4.17
CA VAL A 57 -6.15 4.86 4.57
C VAL A 57 -4.94 5.74 4.27
N ARG A 58 -4.92 6.53 3.19
CA ARG A 58 -3.73 7.33 2.83
C ARG A 58 -3.77 8.77 3.31
N THR A 59 -4.93 9.42 3.27
CA THR A 59 -5.01 10.89 3.45
C THR A 59 -5.95 11.34 4.56
N LYS A 60 -6.69 10.42 5.20
CA LYS A 60 -7.61 10.74 6.32
C LYS A 60 -7.36 9.84 7.53
N ASN A 61 -6.09 9.60 7.85
CA ASN A 61 -5.64 8.86 9.02
C ASN A 61 -4.72 9.74 9.89
N SER A 62 -4.42 9.26 11.10
CA SER A 62 -3.56 9.92 12.09
C SER A 62 -2.16 9.31 12.20
N LEU A 63 -1.80 8.38 11.32
CA LEU A 63 -0.47 7.79 11.29
C LEU A 63 0.52 8.79 10.66
N PRO A 64 1.70 9.00 11.28
CA PRO A 64 2.83 9.65 10.63
C PRO A 64 3.19 8.98 9.30
N ASP A 65 3.67 9.78 8.35
CA ASP A 65 3.92 9.33 6.98
C ASP A 65 4.91 8.17 6.90
N ASP A 66 5.99 8.21 7.69
CA ASP A 66 6.99 7.13 7.74
C ASP A 66 6.37 5.80 8.23
N LEU A 67 5.58 5.83 9.30
CA LEU A 67 4.91 4.65 9.84
C LEU A 67 3.87 4.10 8.87
N ARG A 68 3.07 4.99 8.26
CA ARG A 68 2.08 4.59 7.26
C ARG A 68 2.74 3.96 6.05
N GLU A 69 3.78 4.58 5.51
CA GLU A 69 4.44 4.09 4.30
C GLU A 69 5.28 2.83 4.56
N ILE A 70 5.81 2.59 5.77
CA ILE A 70 6.34 1.27 6.15
C ILE A 70 5.23 0.21 6.10
N ALA A 71 4.07 0.49 6.71
CA ALA A 71 2.92 -0.43 6.72
C ALA A 71 2.38 -0.76 5.31
N ILE A 72 2.69 0.09 4.33
CA ILE A 72 2.38 -0.10 2.91
C ILE A 72 3.49 -0.89 2.20
N CYS A 73 4.75 -0.48 2.38
CA CYS A 73 5.87 -1.09 1.66
C CYS A 73 6.11 -2.55 2.06
N ARG A 74 5.81 -2.93 3.31
CA ARG A 74 6.03 -4.31 3.79
C ARG A 74 5.14 -5.35 3.09
N PRO A 75 3.80 -5.20 3.01
CA PRO A 75 2.97 -6.06 2.16
C PRO A 75 3.42 -6.08 0.70
N ALA A 76 3.78 -4.92 0.13
CA ALA A 76 4.27 -4.83 -1.25
C ALA A 76 5.50 -5.70 -1.49
N LEU A 77 6.50 -5.62 -0.60
CA LEU A 77 7.73 -6.40 -0.69
C LEU A 77 7.47 -7.90 -0.54
N ILE A 78 6.74 -8.28 0.51
CA ILE A 78 6.49 -9.70 0.83
C ILE A 78 5.69 -10.38 -0.27
N ASN A 79 4.70 -9.69 -0.82
CA ASN A 79 3.84 -10.22 -1.88
C ASN A 79 4.42 -9.99 -3.28
N GLN A 80 5.62 -9.40 -3.39
CA GLN A 80 6.28 -9.05 -4.65
C GLN A 80 5.42 -8.17 -5.57
N ALA A 81 4.61 -7.28 -4.98
CA ALA A 81 3.77 -6.33 -5.70
C ALA A 81 4.57 -5.10 -6.12
N TRP A 82 5.39 -5.25 -7.16
CA TRP A 82 6.34 -4.21 -7.58
C TRP A 82 5.69 -2.90 -8.04
N PHE A 83 4.46 -2.95 -8.59
CA PHE A 83 3.69 -1.74 -8.89
C PHE A 83 3.45 -0.89 -7.64
N GLU A 84 3.08 -1.53 -6.53
CA GLU A 84 2.85 -0.89 -5.24
C GLU A 84 4.15 -0.39 -4.63
N TRP A 85 5.18 -1.25 -4.60
CA TRP A 85 6.49 -0.90 -4.07
C TRP A 85 7.08 0.32 -4.77
N ASN A 86 7.07 0.33 -6.11
CA ASN A 86 7.63 1.42 -6.92
C ASN A 86 6.88 2.74 -6.73
N ALA A 87 5.59 2.70 -6.37
CA ALA A 87 4.83 3.89 -6.04
C ALA A 87 5.14 4.41 -4.62
N HIS A 88 5.33 3.51 -3.65
CA HIS A 88 5.34 3.86 -2.23
C HIS A 88 6.73 4.00 -1.60
N ALA A 89 7.73 3.22 -2.03
CA ALA A 89 9.09 3.36 -1.49
C ALA A 89 9.69 4.78 -1.70
N PRO A 90 9.46 5.47 -2.85
CA PRO A 90 9.88 6.87 -3.00
C PRO A 90 9.13 7.85 -2.11
N ILE A 91 7.90 7.53 -1.69
CA ILE A 91 7.11 8.35 -0.75
C ILE A 91 7.67 8.16 0.66
N LEU A 92 7.94 6.91 1.06
CA LEU A 92 8.58 6.59 2.34
C LEU A 92 9.91 7.33 2.50
N LEU A 93 10.76 7.34 1.47
CA LEU A 93 12.06 8.02 1.51
C LEU A 93 11.94 9.56 1.63
N LYS A 94 10.80 10.14 1.26
CA LYS A 94 10.52 11.57 1.42
C LYS A 94 9.91 11.92 2.77
N ALA A 95 9.54 10.93 3.59
CA ALA A 95 9.03 11.19 4.93
C ALA A 95 10.11 11.88 5.77
N GLU A 96 9.69 12.81 6.62
CA GLU A 96 10.59 13.62 7.42
C GLU A 96 11.50 12.73 8.31
N GLY A 97 12.81 12.92 8.23
CA GLY A 97 13.78 12.15 9.01
C GLY A 97 13.92 10.67 8.58
N PHE A 98 13.36 10.28 7.44
CA PHE A 98 13.59 8.96 6.84
C PHE A 98 14.83 8.98 5.94
N THR A 99 15.61 7.89 5.94
CA THR A 99 16.89 7.81 5.24
C THR A 99 16.99 6.53 4.41
N GLU A 100 17.94 6.50 3.46
CA GLU A 100 18.20 5.30 2.66
C GLU A 100 18.69 4.12 3.53
N GLU A 101 19.37 4.41 4.65
CA GLU A 101 19.79 3.39 5.63
C GLU A 101 18.57 2.72 6.29
N LYS A 102 17.57 3.50 6.71
CA LYS A 102 16.29 2.99 7.19
C LYS A 102 15.55 2.21 6.11
N LEU A 103 15.55 2.71 4.86
CA LEU A 103 14.96 1.99 3.73
C LEU A 103 15.66 0.65 3.46
N GLY A 104 16.98 0.56 3.73
CA GLY A 104 17.73 -0.68 3.69
C GLY A 104 17.15 -1.76 4.61
N VAL A 105 16.77 -1.40 5.84
CA VAL A 105 16.08 -2.33 6.77
C VAL A 105 14.70 -2.70 6.24
N VAL A 106 13.96 -1.75 5.68
CA VAL A 106 12.63 -1.99 5.07
C VAL A 106 12.70 -2.82 3.79
N ARG A 107 13.86 -2.88 3.10
CA ARG A 107 14.09 -3.75 1.93
C ARG A 107 14.47 -5.17 2.30
N ASP A 108 15.03 -5.38 3.50
CA ASP A 108 15.35 -6.72 3.98
C ASP A 108 14.05 -7.51 4.17
N LEU A 109 13.93 -8.65 3.49
CA LEU A 109 12.76 -9.51 3.58
C LEU A 109 12.67 -10.21 4.95
N HIS A 110 13.81 -10.36 5.65
CA HIS A 110 13.95 -11.04 6.93
C HIS A 110 14.90 -10.28 7.88
N PRO A 111 14.60 -9.02 8.23
CA PRO A 111 15.47 -8.22 9.10
C PRO A 111 15.54 -8.86 10.48
N LYS A 112 16.75 -9.02 11.01
CA LYS A 112 16.99 -9.67 12.31
C LYS A 112 16.94 -8.69 13.48
N ASP A 113 17.18 -7.42 13.22
CA ASP A 113 17.16 -6.33 14.19
C ASP A 113 16.68 -5.04 13.53
N LYS A 114 16.45 -4.01 14.34
CA LYS A 114 15.87 -2.73 13.88
C LYS A 114 16.82 -1.89 13.03
N GLY A 115 18.13 -2.15 13.05
CA GLY A 115 19.13 -1.31 12.40
C GLY A 115 18.95 0.17 12.75
N ALA A 116 18.82 1.01 11.71
CA ALA A 116 18.61 2.45 11.82
C ALA A 116 17.15 2.88 12.11
N LEU A 117 16.20 1.94 12.17
CA LEU A 117 14.80 2.26 12.50
C LEU A 117 14.67 2.62 13.98
N ASP A 118 13.78 3.56 14.27
CA ASP A 118 13.33 3.78 15.64
C ASP A 118 12.37 2.67 16.11
N ASP A 119 12.02 2.67 17.40
CA ASP A 119 11.20 1.61 17.99
C ASP A 119 9.79 1.54 17.37
N ARG A 120 9.21 2.68 16.97
CA ARG A 120 7.87 2.71 16.35
C ARG A 120 7.93 2.16 14.93
N GLN A 121 8.92 2.58 14.14
CA GLN A 121 9.15 2.09 12.77
C GLN A 121 9.40 0.59 12.77
N TRP A 122 10.21 0.09 13.71
CA TRP A 122 10.49 -1.33 13.87
C TRP A 122 9.26 -2.14 14.29
N ALA A 123 8.49 -1.64 15.25
CA ALA A 123 7.25 -2.28 15.68
C ALA A 123 6.24 -2.38 14.53
N VAL A 124 6.07 -1.30 13.75
CA VAL A 124 5.19 -1.29 12.56
C VAL A 124 5.67 -2.27 11.49
N LEU A 125 6.97 -2.32 11.21
CA LEU A 125 7.54 -3.27 10.26
C LEU A 125 7.18 -4.71 10.62
N ARG A 126 7.50 -5.14 11.85
CA ARG A 126 7.20 -6.50 12.30
C ARG A 126 5.70 -6.78 12.37
N PHE A 127 4.89 -5.79 12.74
CA PHE A 127 3.43 -5.93 12.77
C PHE A 127 2.87 -6.17 11.37
N ALA A 128 3.34 -5.39 10.38
CA ALA A 128 2.97 -5.56 8.99
C ALA A 128 3.41 -6.91 8.42
N ASP A 129 4.62 -7.36 8.76
CA ASP A 129 5.14 -8.67 8.36
C ASP A 129 4.30 -9.82 8.94
N ALA A 130 4.00 -9.78 10.24
CA ALA A 130 3.20 -10.81 10.92
C ALA A 130 1.77 -10.88 10.36
N MET A 131 1.12 -9.74 10.15
CA MET A 131 -0.21 -9.69 9.51
C MET A 131 -0.20 -10.24 8.08
N THR A 132 0.89 -10.03 7.34
CA THR A 132 0.99 -10.40 5.92
C THR A 132 1.30 -11.88 5.74
N ARG A 133 2.26 -12.42 6.51
CA ARG A 133 2.74 -13.81 6.39
C ARG A 133 1.94 -14.79 7.25
N ASP A 134 1.72 -14.43 8.51
CA ASP A 134 1.21 -15.34 9.53
C ASP A 134 -0.29 -15.13 9.81
N ILE A 135 -0.86 -14.01 9.33
CA ILE A 135 -2.23 -13.53 9.54
C ILE A 135 -2.50 -13.14 11.00
N LYS A 136 -2.11 -13.99 11.95
CA LYS A 136 -2.24 -13.78 13.38
C LYS A 136 -1.03 -13.03 13.93
N VAL A 137 -1.22 -11.76 14.28
CA VAL A 137 -0.24 -10.99 15.05
C VAL A 137 -0.12 -11.58 16.47
N PRO A 138 1.09 -11.95 16.93
CA PRO A 138 1.29 -12.37 18.32
C PRO A 138 0.91 -11.28 19.32
N GLN A 139 0.26 -11.65 20.43
CA GLN A 139 -0.18 -10.68 21.44
C GLN A 139 0.97 -9.81 21.95
N ALA A 140 2.14 -10.40 22.19
CA ALA A 140 3.32 -9.65 22.63
C ALA A 140 3.74 -8.54 21.65
N LEU A 141 3.60 -8.78 20.33
CA LEU A 141 3.90 -7.77 19.32
C LEU A 141 2.81 -6.69 19.26
N PHE A 142 1.54 -7.08 19.41
CA PHE A 142 0.45 -6.10 19.54
C PHE A 142 0.67 -5.17 20.74
N ASP A 143 1.02 -5.74 21.90
CA ASP A 143 1.29 -5.00 23.13
C ASP A 143 2.53 -4.09 22.97
N GLU A 144 3.55 -4.54 22.23
CA GLU A 144 4.73 -3.74 21.92
C GLU A 144 4.40 -2.52 21.04
N VAL A 145 3.59 -2.68 19.99
CA VAL A 145 3.13 -1.55 19.16
C VAL A 145 2.35 -0.55 20.01
N LYS A 146 1.42 -1.03 20.85
CA LYS A 146 0.65 -0.18 21.75
C LYS A 146 1.56 0.51 22.78
N GLY A 147 2.53 -0.21 23.34
CA GLY A 147 3.53 0.30 24.27
C GLY A 147 4.46 1.36 23.67
N SER A 148 4.60 1.37 22.34
CA SER A 148 5.37 2.39 21.60
C SER A 148 4.57 3.68 21.35
N GLY A 149 3.46 3.88 22.07
CA GLY A 149 2.69 5.14 22.10
C GLY A 149 1.59 5.24 21.05
N PHE A 150 1.14 4.13 20.47
CA PHE A 150 0.01 4.11 19.55
C PHE A 150 -1.31 4.22 20.33
N THR A 151 -2.17 5.14 19.90
CA THR A 151 -3.55 5.20 20.39
C THR A 151 -4.39 4.06 19.83
N ASP A 152 -5.54 3.77 20.42
CA ASP A 152 -6.45 2.75 19.87
C ASP A 152 -6.92 3.10 18.45
N GLN A 153 -7.10 4.39 18.15
CA GLN A 153 -7.38 4.84 16.78
C GLN A 153 -6.22 4.49 15.83
N GLN A 154 -4.98 4.78 16.21
CA GLN A 154 -3.81 4.46 15.39
C GLN A 154 -3.60 2.95 15.25
N MET A 155 -3.98 2.15 16.25
CA MET A 155 -3.96 0.68 16.13
C MET A 155 -4.95 0.20 15.06
N VAL A 156 -6.16 0.76 15.02
CA VAL A 156 -7.15 0.45 13.96
C VAL A 156 -6.66 0.92 12.60
N GLU A 157 -6.13 2.15 12.51
CA GLU A 157 -5.61 2.71 11.26
C GLU A 157 -4.41 1.93 10.72
N LEU A 158 -3.48 1.51 11.59
CA LEU A 158 -2.33 0.67 11.22
C LEU A 158 -2.80 -0.68 10.68
N THR A 159 -3.70 -1.34 11.41
CA THR A 159 -4.27 -2.63 11.01
C THR A 159 -5.01 -2.51 9.68
N ALA A 160 -5.83 -1.47 9.51
CA ALA A 160 -6.56 -1.21 8.27
C ALA A 160 -5.62 -0.88 7.11
N THR A 161 -4.51 -0.19 7.36
CA THR A 161 -3.49 0.10 6.35
C THR A 161 -2.84 -1.18 5.85
N VAL A 162 -2.33 -2.01 6.76
CA VAL A 162 -1.69 -3.30 6.40
C VAL A 162 -2.68 -4.22 5.69
N ALA A 163 -3.92 -4.33 6.18
CA ALA A 163 -4.96 -5.15 5.57
C ALA A 163 -5.33 -4.65 4.16
N SER A 164 -5.49 -3.34 3.99
CA SER A 164 -5.80 -2.73 2.70
C SER A 164 -4.68 -2.97 1.70
N TYR A 165 -3.43 -2.84 2.09
CA TYR A 165 -2.31 -3.07 1.19
C TYR A 165 -2.00 -4.55 0.93
N ASN A 166 -2.45 -5.44 1.81
CA ASN A 166 -2.57 -6.87 1.49
C ASN A 166 -3.64 -7.14 0.41
N LEU A 167 -4.76 -6.40 0.42
CA LEU A 167 -5.76 -6.45 -0.64
C LEU A 167 -5.22 -5.85 -1.95
N VAL A 168 -4.56 -4.69 -1.89
CA VAL A 168 -3.97 -4.01 -3.06
C VAL A 168 -2.92 -4.90 -3.73
N SER A 169 -1.93 -5.36 -2.97
CA SER A 169 -0.86 -6.21 -3.50
C SER A 169 -1.37 -7.47 -4.19
N ARG A 170 -2.34 -8.18 -3.57
CA ARG A 170 -2.96 -9.37 -4.18
C ARG A 170 -3.69 -9.04 -5.47
N PHE A 171 -4.42 -7.92 -5.53
CA PHE A 171 -5.11 -7.48 -6.74
C PHE A 171 -4.12 -7.13 -7.86
N LEU A 172 -3.08 -6.35 -7.54
CA LEU A 172 -2.06 -5.93 -8.49
C LEU A 172 -1.32 -7.12 -9.09
N VAL A 173 -0.89 -8.06 -8.25
CA VAL A 173 -0.14 -9.24 -8.69
C VAL A 173 -1.02 -10.19 -9.48
N ALA A 174 -2.26 -10.43 -9.04
CA ALA A 174 -3.18 -11.34 -9.73
C ALA A 174 -3.53 -10.89 -11.15
N LEU A 175 -3.59 -9.57 -11.39
CA LEU A 175 -3.94 -8.98 -12.68
C LEU A 175 -2.74 -8.42 -13.46
N ASP A 176 -1.52 -8.58 -12.92
CA ASP A 176 -0.27 -8.04 -13.47
C ASP A 176 -0.38 -6.56 -13.87
N VAL A 177 -0.91 -5.76 -12.95
CA VAL A 177 -1.16 -4.33 -13.18
C VAL A 177 0.17 -3.60 -13.40
N GLY A 178 0.25 -2.85 -14.50
CA GLY A 178 1.47 -2.15 -14.93
C GLY A 178 2.57 -3.07 -15.47
N GLU A 179 2.24 -4.35 -15.72
CA GLU A 179 3.17 -5.34 -16.27
C GLU A 179 4.42 -5.44 -15.40
N GLN A 180 4.21 -5.53 -14.09
CA GLN A 180 5.26 -5.39 -13.07
C GLN A 180 5.69 -6.72 -12.48
N ASN A 181 4.93 -7.80 -12.64
CA ASN A 181 5.22 -9.07 -11.95
C ASN A 181 6.63 -9.61 -12.25
N GLU A 182 7.07 -9.49 -13.51
CA GLU A 182 8.40 -9.95 -13.95
C GLU A 182 9.50 -8.89 -13.81
N LYS A 183 9.14 -7.66 -13.40
CA LYS A 183 10.08 -6.54 -13.24
C LYS A 183 10.64 -6.49 -11.82
N VAL A 184 11.15 -7.62 -11.36
CA VAL A 184 11.79 -7.74 -10.04
C VAL A 184 12.99 -6.78 -9.99
N PRO A 185 13.01 -5.83 -9.02
CA PRO A 185 14.16 -4.93 -8.86
C PRO A 185 15.45 -5.72 -8.61
N GLU A 186 16.58 -5.24 -9.13
CA GLU A 186 17.86 -5.97 -9.02
C GLU A 186 18.27 -6.26 -7.57
N TRP A 187 17.97 -5.35 -6.64
CA TRP A 187 18.26 -5.52 -5.21
C TRP A 187 17.37 -6.57 -4.52
N ALA A 188 16.30 -7.04 -5.19
CA ALA A 188 15.33 -8.00 -4.68
C ALA A 188 15.38 -9.37 -5.38
N LYS A 189 16.29 -9.56 -6.34
CA LYS A 189 16.57 -10.84 -6.98
C LYS A 189 17.45 -11.71 -6.08
#